data_AF-A0A523XPQ3-F1
#
_entry.id   AF-A0A523XPQ3-F1
#
_cell.length_a   1.000
_cell.length_b   1.000
_cell.length_c   1.000
_cell.angle_alpha   90.00
_cell.angle_beta   90.00
_cell.angle_gamma   90.00
#
_symmetry.space_group_name_H-M   'P 1'
#
loop_
_entity.id
_entity.type
_entity.pdbx_description
1 polymer ?
#
loop_
_entity_poly.entity_id
_entity_poly.type
_entity_poly.pdbx_seq_one_letter_code
_entity_poly.pdbx_strand_id
1 'polypeptide(L)'
;MPRCWAAPGWRTTELSLSVEDGLGFDYASDTRGFAPFYPVFNGISLKTLQVPVTLPTLDELIHQGKSSLVLPASGPHVYCAHAEVEGLSRLEWFSQLLRHALEHGTSVVSLSALAQSVSDAPGCAVRDGRVPGRTSTVAVQVTE
;
A
#
# COMPACT_ATOMS: atom_id res chain seq x y z
N MET A 1 0.92 -16.75 15.27
CA MET A 1 0.93 -15.27 15.43
C MET A 1 0.84 -14.64 14.05
N PRO A 2 0.29 -13.41 13.90
CA PRO A 2 0.29 -12.71 12.63
C PRO A 2 1.72 -12.55 12.10
N ARG A 3 1.89 -12.61 10.78
CA ARG A 3 3.19 -12.48 10.09
C ARG A 3 3.37 -11.14 9.39
N CYS A 4 2.34 -10.30 9.38
CA CYS A 4 2.37 -9.00 8.72
C CYS A 4 1.51 -8.00 9.48
N TRP A 5 1.74 -6.72 9.18
CA TRP A 5 1.04 -5.61 9.80
C TRP A 5 0.59 -4.57 8.76
N ALA A 6 -0.43 -3.80 9.11
CA ALA A 6 -0.85 -2.62 8.35
C ALA A 6 -1.52 -1.62 9.30
N ALA A 7 -0.99 -0.41 9.34
CA ALA A 7 -1.46 0.66 10.20
C ALA A 7 -2.86 1.13 9.76
N PRO A 8 -3.82 1.23 10.70
CA PRO A 8 -5.13 1.80 10.42
C PRO A 8 -5.03 3.19 9.80
N GLY A 9 -5.68 3.37 8.64
CA GLY A 9 -5.68 4.63 7.90
C GLY A 9 -4.29 5.07 7.41
N TRP A 10 -3.31 4.17 7.37
CA TRP A 10 -1.91 4.45 7.04
C TRP A 10 -1.33 5.58 7.90
N ARG A 11 -1.68 5.59 9.19
CA ARG A 11 -1.15 6.54 10.18
C ARG A 11 -0.06 5.84 10.98
N THR A 12 1.18 6.23 10.75
CA THR A 12 2.32 5.72 11.52
C THR A 12 3.31 6.84 11.82
N THR A 13 4.17 6.59 12.80
CA THR A 13 5.23 7.47 13.31
C THR A 13 6.54 6.70 13.33
N GLU A 14 7.67 7.40 13.46
CA GLU A 14 8.98 6.76 13.69
C GLU A 14 8.92 5.78 14.89
N LEU A 15 8.27 6.18 15.98
CA LEU A 15 8.15 5.34 17.17
C LEU A 15 7.34 4.07 16.90
N SER A 16 6.18 4.16 16.24
CA SER A 16 5.36 2.98 15.96
C SER A 16 6.03 2.03 14.98
N LEU A 17 6.70 2.54 13.94
CA LEU A 17 7.49 1.72 13.02
C LEU A 17 8.67 1.05 13.72
N SER A 18 9.33 1.74 14.67
CA SER A 18 10.43 1.16 15.44
C SER A 18 9.98 0.03 16.36
N VAL A 19 8.80 0.19 16.99
CA VAL A 19 8.19 -0.88 17.81
C VAL A 19 7.80 -2.06 16.93
N GLU A 20 7.17 -1.81 15.79
CA GLU A 20 6.77 -2.82 14.80
C GLU A 20 7.97 -3.61 14.27
N ASP A 21 9.10 -2.94 13.98
CA ASP A 21 10.35 -3.58 13.55
C ASP A 21 10.83 -4.62 14.58
N GLY A 22 10.71 -4.30 15.87
CA GLY A 22 11.04 -5.21 16.96
C GLY A 22 10.12 -6.43 17.09
N LEU A 23 8.94 -6.42 16.47
CA LEU A 23 7.99 -7.54 16.50
C LEU A 23 8.33 -8.63 15.46
N GLY A 24 9.21 -8.35 14.50
CA GLY A 24 9.72 -9.33 13.54
C GLY A 24 8.66 -9.84 12.55
N PHE A 25 7.81 -8.94 12.04
CA PHE A 25 6.91 -9.26 10.93
C PHE A 25 7.70 -9.52 9.63
N ASP A 26 7.17 -10.38 8.76
CA ASP A 26 7.77 -10.68 7.45
C ASP A 26 7.76 -9.43 6.55
N TYR A 27 6.69 -8.64 6.63
CA TYR A 27 6.50 -7.37 5.93
C TYR A 27 5.36 -6.57 6.58
N ALA A 28 5.24 -5.30 6.22
CA ALA A 28 4.10 -4.48 6.60
C ALA A 28 3.64 -3.53 5.47
N SER A 29 2.47 -2.92 5.60
CA SER A 29 1.81 -2.11 4.56
C SER A 29 1.21 -0.83 5.17
N ASP A 30 2.03 -0.07 5.89
CA ASP A 30 1.60 1.06 6.74
C ASP A 30 1.46 2.38 6.01
N THR A 31 1.89 2.42 4.76
CA THR A 31 2.13 3.68 4.05
C THR A 31 1.44 3.71 2.69
N ARG A 32 1.18 4.93 2.23
CA ARG A 32 1.05 5.22 0.81
C ARG A 32 2.45 5.31 0.20
N GLY A 33 2.63 4.74 -0.99
CA GLY A 33 3.93 4.79 -1.65
C GLY A 33 3.85 4.42 -3.13
N PHE A 34 4.99 4.04 -3.68
CA PHE A 34 5.15 3.71 -5.09
C PHE A 34 5.88 2.38 -5.31
N ALA A 35 6.71 1.93 -4.36
CA ALA A 35 7.43 0.67 -4.43
C ALA A 35 7.82 0.14 -3.04
N PRO A 36 8.09 -1.16 -2.87
CA PRO A 36 8.61 -1.69 -1.62
C PRO A 36 9.88 -0.98 -1.14
N PHE A 37 10.04 -0.80 0.17
CA PHE A 37 11.17 -0.06 0.76
C PHE A 37 11.40 -0.41 2.23
N TYR A 38 12.57 -0.04 2.75
CA TYR A 38 12.88 -0.07 4.18
C TYR A 38 12.79 1.35 4.76
N PRO A 39 11.98 1.61 5.81
CA PRO A 39 11.93 2.93 6.43
C PRO A 39 13.29 3.35 6.98
N VAL A 40 13.69 4.60 6.72
CA VAL A 40 14.94 5.18 7.24
C VAL A 40 14.62 6.39 8.13
N PHE A 41 15.15 6.38 9.34
CA PHE A 41 15.07 7.50 10.28
C PHE A 41 16.47 7.81 10.82
N ASN A 42 16.88 9.09 10.75
CA ASN A 42 18.18 9.54 11.25
C ASN A 42 19.38 8.72 10.70
N GLY A 43 19.29 8.27 9.45
CA GLY A 43 20.31 7.42 8.80
C GLY A 43 20.28 5.94 9.20
N ILE A 44 19.33 5.53 10.04
CA ILE A 44 19.15 4.13 10.45
C ILE A 44 17.99 3.54 9.66
N SER A 45 18.26 2.47 8.91
CA SER A 45 17.24 1.68 8.23
C SER A 45 16.62 0.67 9.19
N LEU A 46 15.29 0.62 9.21
CA LEU A 46 14.54 -0.49 9.80
C LEU A 46 14.65 -1.74 8.93
N LYS A 47 14.28 -2.90 9.48
CA LYS A 47 14.43 -4.23 8.87
C LYS A 47 13.14 -4.79 8.31
N THR A 48 11.98 -4.38 8.82
CA THR A 48 10.67 -4.79 8.28
C THR A 48 10.44 -4.10 6.95
N LEU A 49 10.25 -4.90 5.89
CA LEU A 49 9.94 -4.41 4.55
C LEU A 49 8.55 -3.76 4.52
N GLN A 50 8.46 -2.52 4.06
CA GLN A 50 7.19 -1.90 3.71
C GLN A 50 6.82 -2.27 2.28
N VAL A 51 5.61 -2.81 2.10
CA VAL A 51 4.94 -3.04 0.81
C VAL A 51 3.78 -2.05 0.76
N PRO A 52 4.01 -0.80 0.32
CA PRO A 52 3.04 0.27 0.45
C PRO A 52 1.83 0.08 -0.46
N VAL A 53 0.71 0.70 -0.10
CA VAL A 53 -0.41 0.87 -1.03
C VAL A 53 0.00 1.86 -2.11
N THR A 54 -0.08 1.45 -3.37
CA THR A 54 0.41 2.25 -4.51
C THR A 54 -0.73 2.84 -5.35
N LEU A 55 -1.86 2.14 -5.44
CA LEU A 55 -3.02 2.55 -6.21
C LEU A 55 -4.00 3.34 -5.35
N PRO A 56 -4.74 4.30 -5.93
CA PRO A 56 -5.80 4.95 -5.21
C PRO A 56 -6.93 3.98 -4.88
N THR A 57 -7.49 4.13 -3.68
CA THR A 57 -8.67 3.38 -3.24
C THR A 57 -9.94 3.90 -3.91
N LEU A 58 -11.03 3.13 -3.86
CA LEU A 58 -12.29 3.58 -4.45
C LEU A 58 -12.81 4.86 -3.81
N ASP A 59 -12.71 5.02 -2.49
CA ASP A 59 -13.08 6.25 -1.79
C ASP A 59 -12.24 7.44 -2.27
N GLU A 60 -10.93 7.27 -2.46
CA GLU A 60 -10.07 8.32 -3.02
C GLU A 60 -10.49 8.73 -4.44
N LEU A 61 -10.90 7.78 -5.27
CA LEU A 61 -11.38 8.04 -6.63
C LEU A 61 -12.72 8.79 -6.61
N ILE A 62 -13.67 8.36 -5.78
CA ILE A 62 -14.99 9.00 -5.65
C ILE A 62 -14.83 10.45 -5.19
N HIS A 63 -13.99 10.73 -4.19
CA HIS A 63 -13.72 12.10 -3.74
C HIS A 63 -13.07 12.97 -4.81
N GLN A 64 -12.40 12.37 -5.80
CA GLN A 64 -11.85 13.06 -6.97
C GLN A 64 -12.83 13.17 -8.14
N GLY A 65 -14.07 12.68 -8.00
CA GLY A 65 -15.04 12.63 -9.10
C GLY A 65 -14.69 11.63 -10.20
N LYS A 66 -13.88 10.62 -9.90
CA LYS A 66 -13.47 9.56 -10.85
C LYS A 66 -14.30 8.30 -10.65
N SER A 67 -14.68 7.65 -11.75
CA SER A 67 -15.51 6.44 -11.76
C SER A 67 -14.73 5.16 -12.04
N SER A 68 -13.47 5.26 -12.47
CA SER A 68 -12.63 4.11 -12.80
C SER A 68 -11.20 4.30 -12.31
N LEU A 69 -10.54 3.17 -12.04
CA LEU A 69 -9.12 3.09 -11.76
C LEU A 69 -8.38 2.76 -13.05
N VAL A 70 -7.35 3.53 -13.38
CA VAL A 70 -6.42 3.21 -14.47
C VAL A 70 -5.28 2.40 -13.88
N LEU A 71 -5.15 1.13 -14.28
CA LEU A 71 -4.03 0.28 -13.89
C LEU A 71 -2.78 0.72 -14.65
N PRO A 72 -1.66 1.01 -13.98
CA PRO A 72 -0.42 1.29 -14.67
C PRO A 72 0.08 0.04 -15.42
N ALA A 73 0.83 0.27 -16.50
CA ALA A 73 1.22 -0.79 -17.44
C ALA A 73 2.31 -1.74 -16.92
N SER A 74 2.99 -1.39 -15.82
CA SER A 74 4.17 -2.11 -15.37
C SER A 74 4.38 -2.00 -13.87
N GLY A 75 4.96 -3.06 -13.32
CA GLY A 75 5.35 -3.16 -11.93
C GLY A 75 4.27 -3.79 -11.06
N PRO A 76 4.62 -4.24 -9.85
CA PRO A 76 3.62 -4.64 -8.89
C PRO A 76 2.87 -3.41 -8.39
N HIS A 77 1.57 -3.56 -8.22
CA HIS A 77 0.70 -2.54 -7.68
C HIS A 77 -0.14 -3.09 -6.54
N VAL A 78 -0.32 -2.27 -5.51
CA VAL A 78 -1.07 -2.63 -4.32
C VAL A 78 -2.32 -1.77 -4.25
N TYR A 79 -3.48 -2.43 -4.25
CA TYR A 79 -4.79 -1.83 -4.04
C TYR A 79 -5.33 -2.25 -2.66
N CYS A 80 -5.83 -1.28 -1.89
CA CYS A 80 -6.50 -1.54 -0.62
C CYS A 80 -8.02 -1.51 -0.84
N ALA A 81 -8.66 -2.68 -0.68
CA ALA A 81 -10.11 -2.84 -0.84
C ALA A 81 -10.80 -2.87 0.53
N HIS A 82 -12.01 -2.33 0.61
CA HIS A 82 -12.85 -2.38 1.79
C HIS A 82 -13.99 -3.38 1.55
N ALA A 83 -14.02 -4.47 2.31
CA ALA A 83 -15.00 -5.54 2.09
C ALA A 83 -16.45 -5.03 2.23
N GLU A 84 -16.68 -4.06 3.12
CA GLU A 84 -17.97 -3.43 3.36
C GLU A 84 -18.45 -2.54 2.20
N VAL A 85 -17.56 -2.14 1.29
CA VAL A 85 -17.92 -1.34 0.11
C VAL A 85 -17.76 -2.17 -1.17
N GLU A 86 -16.53 -2.53 -1.54
CA GLU A 86 -16.19 -3.30 -2.74
C GLU A 86 -16.70 -4.75 -2.71
N GLY A 87 -16.96 -5.31 -1.53
CA GLY A 87 -17.60 -6.63 -1.40
C GLY A 87 -19.13 -6.59 -1.47
N LEU A 88 -19.74 -5.40 -1.41
CA LEU A 88 -21.19 -5.21 -1.32
C LEU A 88 -21.69 -4.23 -2.38
N SER A 89 -21.94 -2.98 -2.00
CA SER A 89 -22.56 -1.96 -2.87
C SER A 89 -21.74 -1.62 -4.13
N ARG A 90 -20.44 -1.96 -4.13
CA ARG A 90 -19.51 -1.74 -5.25
C ARG A 90 -18.92 -3.04 -5.80
N LEU A 91 -19.60 -4.17 -5.58
CA LEU A 91 -19.16 -5.49 -6.05
C LEU A 91 -18.96 -5.56 -7.57
N GLU A 92 -19.89 -5.01 -8.36
CA GLU A 92 -19.75 -5.04 -9.82
C GLU A 92 -18.59 -4.17 -10.30
N TRP A 93 -18.37 -3.01 -9.67
CA TRP A 93 -17.22 -2.15 -9.97
C TRP A 93 -15.90 -2.87 -9.69
N PHE A 94 -15.79 -3.52 -8.53
CA PHE A 94 -14.58 -4.26 -8.15
C PHE A 94 -14.36 -5.49 -9.04
N SER A 95 -15.44 -6.18 -9.41
CA SER A 95 -15.39 -7.30 -10.35
C SER A 95 -14.90 -6.87 -11.74
N GLN A 96 -15.34 -5.71 -12.22
CA GLN A 96 -14.87 -5.14 -13.49
C GLN A 96 -13.39 -4.78 -13.43
N LEU A 97 -12.92 -4.18 -12.33
CA LEU A 97 -11.51 -3.89 -12.13
C LEU A 97 -10.65 -5.16 -12.22
N LEU A 98 -11.06 -6.22 -11.52
CA LEU A 98 -10.33 -7.50 -11.53
C LEU A 98 -10.38 -8.18 -12.90
N ARG A 99 -11.55 -8.20 -13.56
CA ARG A 99 -11.67 -8.74 -14.93
C ARG A 99 -10.75 -8.02 -15.89
N HIS A 100 -10.76 -6.68 -15.87
CA HIS A 100 -9.88 -5.86 -16.70
C HIS A 100 -8.39 -6.17 -16.43
N ALA A 101 -7.99 -6.26 -15.16
CA ALA A 101 -6.62 -6.63 -14.82
C ALA A 101 -6.21 -7.98 -15.42
N LEU A 102 -7.05 -9.00 -15.25
CA LEU A 102 -6.79 -10.37 -15.73
C LEU A 102 -6.79 -10.46 -17.26
N GLU A 103 -7.72 -9.79 -17.94
CA GLU A 103 -7.80 -9.74 -19.41
C GLU A 103 -6.56 -9.07 -20.03
N HIS A 104 -5.93 -8.13 -19.31
CA HIS A 104 -4.68 -7.49 -19.70
C HIS A 104 -3.42 -8.22 -19.20
N GLY A 105 -3.55 -9.47 -18.72
CA GLY A 105 -2.42 -10.31 -18.32
C GLY A 105 -1.83 -9.99 -16.94
N THR A 106 -2.50 -9.17 -16.13
CA THR A 106 -2.07 -8.89 -14.75
C THR A 106 -2.32 -10.10 -13.87
N SER A 107 -1.31 -10.52 -13.11
CA SER A 107 -1.47 -11.54 -12.07
C SER A 107 -1.90 -10.91 -10.75
N VAL A 108 -2.97 -11.43 -10.15
CA VAL A 108 -3.41 -11.03 -8.80
C VAL A 108 -2.78 -11.97 -7.78
N VAL A 109 -1.99 -11.43 -6.86
CA VAL A 109 -1.23 -12.18 -5.85
C VAL A 109 -1.48 -11.62 -4.46
N SER A 110 -1.17 -12.40 -3.42
CA SER A 110 -1.19 -11.88 -2.05
C SER A 110 -0.03 -10.92 -1.80
N LEU A 111 -0.18 -10.03 -0.82
CA LEU A 111 0.92 -9.17 -0.37
C LEU A 111 2.13 -9.97 0.10
N SER A 112 1.92 -11.14 0.72
CA SER A 112 3.04 -12.00 1.14
C SER A 112 3.84 -12.54 -0.04
N ALA A 113 3.18 -12.91 -1.14
CA ALA A 113 3.86 -13.37 -2.35
C ALA A 113 4.61 -12.21 -3.03
N LEU A 114 4.02 -11.02 -3.04
CA LEU A 114 4.71 -9.80 -3.49
C LEU A 114 5.95 -9.53 -2.63
N ALA A 115 5.82 -9.49 -1.31
CA ALA A 115 6.93 -9.27 -0.38
C ALA A 115 8.07 -10.29 -0.59
N GLN A 116 7.74 -11.57 -0.76
CA GLN A 116 8.72 -12.64 -1.02
C GLN A 116 9.42 -12.51 -2.38
N SER A 117 8.78 -11.85 -3.35
CA SER A 117 9.38 -11.60 -4.68
C SER A 117 10.35 -10.42 -4.69
N VAL A 118 10.36 -9.59 -3.64
CA VAL A 118 11.28 -8.46 -3.51
C VAL A 118 12.65 -8.97 -3.09
N SER A 119 13.61 -8.93 -4.02
CA SER A 119 15.00 -9.33 -3.74
C SER A 119 15.84 -8.21 -3.13
N ASP A 120 15.50 -6.96 -3.46
CA ASP A 120 16.15 -5.76 -2.95
C ASP A 120 15.14 -4.61 -2.91
N ALA A 121 15.30 -3.70 -1.95
CA ALA A 121 14.43 -2.55 -1.78
C ALA A 121 15.24 -1.37 -1.22
N PRO A 122 14.99 -0.13 -1.70
CA PRO A 122 15.70 1.03 -1.22
C PRO A 122 15.34 1.36 0.23
N GLY A 123 16.26 2.02 0.92
CA GLY A 123 15.90 2.81 2.10
C GLY A 123 15.11 4.04 1.68
N CYS A 124 13.98 4.34 2.32
CA CYS A 124 13.24 5.58 2.07
C CYS A 124 12.78 6.21 3.38
N ALA A 125 12.75 7.55 3.41
CA ALA A 125 12.13 8.27 4.51
C ALA A 125 10.61 8.10 4.47
N VAL A 126 9.98 8.16 5.65
CA VAL A 126 8.52 8.18 5.81
C VAL A 126 8.13 9.49 6.49
N ARG A 127 7.13 10.18 5.93
CA ARG A 127 6.59 11.43 6.51
C ARG A 127 5.08 11.48 6.42
N ASP A 128 4.47 12.39 7.16
CA ASP A 128 3.07 12.76 6.92
C ASP A 128 2.92 13.50 5.59
N GLY A 129 1.99 13.04 4.76
CA GLY A 129 1.72 13.59 3.43
C GLY A 129 0.24 13.57 3.08
N ARG A 130 -0.13 14.37 2.08
CA ARG A 130 -1.50 14.43 1.53
C ARG A 130 -1.58 13.53 0.30
N VAL A 131 -2.67 12.79 0.18
CA VAL A 131 -2.99 11.95 -0.98
C VAL A 131 -4.27 12.48 -1.62
N PRO A 132 -4.34 12.61 -2.96
CA PRO A 132 -5.57 13.02 -3.64
C PRO A 132 -6.76 12.16 -3.24
N GLY A 133 -7.88 12.80 -2.90
CA GLY A 133 -9.10 12.09 -2.47
C GLY A 133 -9.15 11.74 -0.99
N ARG A 134 -8.12 12.05 -0.19
CA ARG A 134 -8.16 11.94 1.28
C ARG A 134 -8.21 13.32 1.95
N THR A 135 -8.96 13.40 3.06
CA THR A 135 -9.06 14.60 3.90
C THR A 135 -7.95 14.69 4.93
N SER A 136 -7.56 13.56 5.53
CA SER A 136 -6.45 13.45 6.48
C SER A 136 -5.12 13.20 5.80
N THR A 137 -4.03 13.52 6.50
CA THR A 137 -2.68 13.08 6.11
C THR A 137 -2.50 11.61 6.38
N VAL A 138 -1.61 10.97 5.63
CA VAL A 138 -1.17 9.59 5.82
C VAL A 138 0.35 9.54 5.81
N ALA A 139 0.93 8.45 6.29
CA ALA A 139 2.34 8.20 6.13
C ALA A 139 2.63 7.90 4.65
N VAL A 140 3.54 8.66 4.06
CA VAL A 140 3.94 8.55 2.66
C VAL A 140 5.42 8.17 2.55
N GLN A 141 5.73 7.28 1.62
CA GLN A 141 7.08 7.00 1.16
C GLN A 141 7.66 8.24 0.46
N VAL A 142 8.92 8.57 0.76
CA VAL A 142 9.62 9.72 0.19
C VAL A 142 10.93 9.26 -0.45
N THR A 143 11.13 9.61 -1.72
CA THR A 143 12.45 9.58 -2.35
C THR A 143 13.23 10.82 -1.95
N GLU A 144 14.51 10.66 -1.61
CA GLU A 144 15.45 11.79 -1.52
C GLU A 144 15.58 12.53 -2.86
#